data_AF-A0A842NH34-F1
#
_entry.id   AF-A0A842NH34-F1
#
_cell.length_a   1.000
_cell.length_b   1.000
_cell.length_c   1.000
_cell.angle_alpha   90.00
_cell.angle_beta   90.00
_cell.angle_gamma   90.00
#
_symmetry.space_group_name_H-M   'P 1'
#
loop_
_entity.id
_entity.type
_entity.pdbx_description
1 polymer ?
#
loop_
_entity_poly.entity_id
_entity_poly.type
_entity_poly.pdbx_seq_one_letter_code
_entity_poly.pdbx_strand_id
1 'polypeptide(L)'
;MVPLIPISIIICIIALIIGSFTDIKTREVPDWLNYSLIFTGLSIHLIYSIIFWDFSFIIKSFLGFLTFFIMGNLMYYSGQWGGGDSKMIMGLGALIGLELNINNFILGF
;
A
#
# COMPACT_ATOMS: atom_id res chain seq x y z
N MET A 1 6.47 18.52 -9.02
CA MET A 1 6.29 17.81 -7.73
C MET A 1 4.84 17.33 -7.69
N VAL A 2 4.60 16.07 -8.03
CA VAL A 2 3.23 15.54 -8.16
C VAL A 2 2.59 15.46 -6.77
N PRO A 3 1.38 16.01 -6.55
CA PRO A 3 0.73 16.06 -5.23
C PRO A 3 0.28 14.69 -4.68
N LEU A 4 0.59 13.59 -5.36
CA LEU A 4 0.28 12.21 -4.94
C LEU A 4 0.98 11.82 -3.63
N ILE A 5 2.27 12.14 -3.52
CA ILE A 5 3.12 11.74 -2.40
C ILE A 5 2.60 12.25 -1.04
N PRO A 6 2.24 13.54 -0.86
CA PRO A 6 1.74 13.99 0.44
C PRO A 6 0.38 13.38 0.82
N ILE A 7 -0.52 13.17 -0.15
CA ILE A 7 -1.85 12.61 0.11
C ILE A 7 -1.76 11.14 0.51
N SER A 8 -0.96 10.34 -0.21
CA SER A 8 -0.77 8.93 0.12
C SER A 8 -0.12 8.76 1.50
N ILE A 9 0.88 9.58 1.84
CA ILE A 9 1.51 9.53 3.16
C ILE A 9 0.53 9.83 4.29
N ILE A 10 -0.34 10.84 4.13
CA ILE A 10 -1.35 11.18 5.15
C ILE A 10 -2.30 10.00 5.37
N ILE A 11 -2.77 9.37 4.29
CA ILE A 11 -3.66 8.20 4.37
C ILE A 11 -2.95 7.01 5.02
N CYS A 12 -1.68 6.76 4.68
CA CYS A 12 -0.86 5.74 5.33
C CYS A 12 -0.77 5.95 6.84
N ILE A 13 -0.44 7.17 7.27
CA ILE A 13 -0.29 7.51 8.68
C ILE A 13 -1.61 7.29 9.42
N ILE A 14 -2.73 7.77 8.86
CA ILE A 14 -4.06 7.59 9.46
C ILE A 14 -4.38 6.10 9.58
N ALA A 15 -4.16 5.32 8.52
CA ALA A 15 -4.45 3.90 8.54
C ALA A 15 -3.56 3.13 9.52
N LEU A 16 -2.27 3.47 9.63
CA LEU A 16 -1.37 2.88 10.63
C LEU A 16 -1.76 3.22 12.07
N ILE A 17 -2.21 4.44 12.32
CA ILE A 17 -2.72 4.84 13.64
C ILE A 17 -3.98 4.05 13.98
N ILE A 18 -4.94 3.95 13.04
CA ILE A 18 -6.17 3.18 13.26
C ILE A 18 -5.82 1.70 13.48
N GLY A 19 -4.97 1.13 12.62
CA GLY A 19 -4.53 -0.26 12.71
C GLY A 19 -3.86 -0.57 14.03
N SER A 20 -2.91 0.26 14.47
CA SER A 20 -2.22 0.11 15.76
C SER A 20 -3.17 0.28 16.95
N PHE A 21 -4.10 1.24 16.90
CA PHE A 21 -5.08 1.43 17.96
C PHE A 21 -6.03 0.23 18.07
N THR A 22 -6.49 -0.31 16.94
CA THR A 22 -7.31 -1.53 16.92
C THR A 22 -6.51 -2.74 17.37
N ASP A 23 -5.27 -2.89 16.93
CA ASP A 23 -4.41 -4.01 17.32
C ASP A 23 -4.18 -4.06 18.84
N ILE A 24 -3.91 -2.90 19.47
CA ILE A 24 -3.79 -2.83 20.94
C ILE A 24 -5.10 -3.22 21.65
N LYS A 25 -6.26 -2.89 21.07
CA LYS A 25 -7.58 -3.09 21.70
C LYS A 25 -8.15 -4.49 21.49
N THR A 26 -8.04 -5.02 20.28
CA THR A 26 -8.68 -6.27 19.83
C THR A 26 -7.69 -7.36 19.45
N ARG A 27 -6.38 -7.08 19.43
CA ARG A 27 -5.31 -7.96 18.94
C ARG A 27 -5.47 -8.41 17.50
N GLU A 28 -6.30 -7.69 16.75
CA GLU A 28 -6.63 -7.98 15.37
C GLU A 28 -6.83 -6.66 14.62
N VAL A 29 -6.23 -6.56 13.45
CA VAL A 29 -6.45 -5.46 12.50
C VAL A 29 -7.74 -5.73 11.72
N PRO A 30 -8.69 -4.80 11.67
CA PRO A 30 -9.96 -5.02 10.99
C PRO A 30 -9.79 -5.15 9.47
N ASP A 31 -10.40 -6.18 8.90
CA ASP A 31 -10.36 -6.45 7.46
C ASP A 31 -10.91 -5.30 6.60
N TRP A 32 -11.91 -4.56 7.09
CA TRP A 32 -12.47 -3.42 6.37
C TRP A 32 -11.44 -2.29 6.18
N LEU A 33 -10.51 -2.11 7.13
CA LEU A 33 -9.44 -1.12 7.01
C LEU A 33 -8.47 -1.51 5.89
N ASN A 34 -8.11 -2.79 5.82
CA ASN A 34 -7.22 -3.32 4.79
C ASN A 34 -7.84 -3.20 3.39
N TYR A 35 -9.10 -3.63 3.22
CA TYR A 35 -9.78 -3.52 1.93
C TYR A 35 -10.01 -2.07 1.51
N SER A 36 -10.31 -1.18 2.46
CA SER A 36 -10.45 0.26 2.17
C SER A 36 -9.13 0.89 1.75
N LEU A 37 -8.00 0.53 2.37
CA LEU A 37 -6.66 0.94 1.94
C LEU A 37 -6.34 0.49 0.50
N ILE A 38 -6.60 -0.77 0.16
CA ILE A 38 -6.36 -1.29 -1.20
C ILE A 38 -7.22 -0.52 -2.22
N PHE A 39 -8.51 -0.39 -1.92
CA PHE A 39 -9.45 0.29 -2.82
C PHE A 39 -9.12 1.77 -3.01
N THR A 40 -8.78 2.48 -1.94
CA THR A 40 -8.39 3.90 -2.00
C THR A 40 -7.07 4.07 -2.76
N GLY A 41 -6.08 3.21 -2.54
CA GLY A 41 -4.79 3.26 -3.24
C GLY A 41 -4.93 3.12 -4.75
N LEU A 42 -5.67 2.10 -5.20
CA LEU A 42 -5.95 1.88 -6.62
C LEU A 42 -6.80 3.01 -7.22
N SER A 43 -7.84 3.46 -6.50
CA SER A 43 -8.75 4.51 -6.97
C SER A 43 -8.03 5.85 -7.15
N ILE A 44 -7.17 6.24 -6.20
CA ILE A 44 -6.38 7.47 -6.31
C ILE A 44 -5.50 7.39 -7.55
N HIS A 45 -4.73 6.32 -7.74
CA HIS A 45 -3.86 6.20 -8.91
C HIS A 45 -4.63 6.13 -10.23
N LEU A 46 -5.83 5.56 -10.24
CA LEU A 46 -6.71 5.55 -11.40
C LEU A 46 -7.17 6.96 -11.74
N ILE A 47 -7.64 7.74 -10.76
CA ILE A 47 -8.04 9.14 -10.95
C ILE A 47 -6.87 9.96 -11.48
N TYR A 48 -5.68 9.80 -10.91
CA TYR A 48 -4.48 10.50 -11.39
C TYR A 48 -4.07 10.07 -12.80
N SER A 49 -4.19 8.78 -13.13
CA SER A 49 -3.92 8.29 -14.48
C SER A 49 -4.81 8.98 -15.53
N ILE A 50 -6.09 9.20 -15.19
CA ILE A 50 -7.04 9.94 -16.06
C ILE A 50 -6.69 11.43 -16.14
N ILE A 51 -6.40 12.09 -15.02
CA ILE A 51 -6.10 13.54 -14.98
C ILE A 51 -4.84 13.87 -15.78
N PHE A 52 -3.80 13.06 -15.63
CA PHE A 52 -2.49 13.31 -16.23
C PHE A 52 -2.28 12.60 -17.57
N TRP A 53 -3.28 11.84 -18.04
CA TRP A 53 -3.20 11.02 -19.26
C TRP A 53 -1.98 10.09 -19.30
N ASP A 54 -1.58 9.59 -18.13
CA ASP A 54 -0.41 8.75 -17.96
C ASP A 54 -0.80 7.45 -17.23
N PHE A 55 -0.67 6.33 -17.95
CA PHE A 55 -0.93 4.99 -17.40
C PHE A 55 0.14 4.52 -16.42
N SER A 56 1.28 5.22 -16.33
CA SER A 56 2.34 4.87 -15.39
C SER A 56 1.85 4.86 -13.94
N PHE A 57 0.93 5.75 -13.56
CA PHE A 57 0.39 5.83 -12.21
C PHE A 57 -0.34 4.55 -11.78
N ILE A 58 -1.26 4.05 -12.61
CA ILE A 58 -2.02 2.84 -12.29
C ILE A 58 -1.12 1.59 -12.34
N ILE A 59 -0.15 1.55 -13.26
CA ILE A 59 0.82 0.46 -13.36
C ILE A 59 1.69 0.40 -12.09
N LYS A 60 2.19 1.53 -11.60
CA LYS A 60 2.97 1.62 -10.36
C LYS A 60 2.17 1.13 -9.15
N SER A 61 0.91 1.54 -9.03
CA SER A 61 0.01 1.10 -7.96
C SER A 61 -0.27 -0.40 -8.01
N PHE A 62 -0.56 -0.93 -9.20
CA PHE A 62 -0.82 -2.35 -9.39
C PHE A 62 0.42 -3.21 -9.12
N LEU A 63 1.59 -2.76 -9.58
CA LEU A 63 2.87 -3.42 -9.27
C LEU A 63 3.15 -3.42 -7.77
N GLY A 64 2.97 -2.28 -7.09
CA GLY A 64 3.13 -2.21 -5.64
C GLY A 64 2.18 -3.16 -4.91
N PHE A 65 0.90 -3.16 -5.26
CA PHE A 65 -0.05 -4.14 -4.72
C PHE A 65 0.43 -5.58 -4.93
N LEU A 66 0.83 -5.94 -6.14
CA LEU A 66 1.24 -7.31 -6.47
C LEU A 66 2.50 -7.74 -5.71
N THR A 67 3.51 -6.87 -5.62
CA THR A 67 4.75 -7.18 -4.89
C THR A 67 4.47 -7.37 -3.40
N PHE A 68 3.67 -6.50 -2.79
CA PHE A 68 3.34 -6.61 -1.37
C PHE A 68 2.30 -7.69 -1.09
N PHE A 69 1.49 -8.08 -2.07
CA PHE A 69 0.63 -9.26 -2.01
C PHE A 69 1.47 -10.55 -1.92
N ILE A 70 2.48 -10.67 -2.78
CA ILE A 70 3.41 -11.81 -2.73
C ILE A 70 4.16 -11.82 -1.40
N MET A 71 4.72 -10.67 -0.99
CA MET A 71 5.44 -10.53 0.27
C MET A 71 4.57 -10.87 1.49
N GLY A 72 3.36 -10.32 1.55
CA GLY A 72 2.42 -10.54 2.65
C GLY A 72 1.99 -11.98 2.75
N ASN A 73 1.70 -12.64 1.63
CA ASN A 73 1.38 -14.07 1.63
C ASN A 73 2.56 -14.92 2.08
N LEU A 74 3.79 -14.61 1.63
CA LEU A 74 4.98 -15.31 2.10
C LEU A 74 5.16 -15.18 3.61
N MET A 75 4.95 -13.99 4.17
CA MET A 75 5.02 -13.74 5.62
C MET A 75 3.90 -14.43 6.40
N TYR A 76 2.70 -14.51 5.83
CA TYR A 76 1.58 -15.23 6.42
C TYR A 76 1.82 -16.74 6.45
N TYR A 77 2.24 -17.33 5.33
CA TYR A 77 2.49 -18.77 5.23
C TYR A 77 3.75 -19.22 5.98
N SER A 78 4.73 -18.33 6.17
CA SER A 78 5.89 -18.60 7.03
C SER A 78 5.59 -18.42 8.53
N GLY A 79 4.38 -17.98 8.88
CA GLY A 79 3.96 -17.76 10.27
C GLY A 79 4.65 -16.56 10.93
N GLN A 80 5.26 -15.66 10.15
CA GLN A 80 5.95 -14.48 10.69
C GLN A 80 4.95 -13.41 11.13
N TRP A 81 3.92 -13.14 10.32
CA TRP A 81 2.94 -12.08 10.57
C TRP A 81 1.51 -12.61 10.56
N GLY A 82 0.62 -11.89 11.26
CA GLY A 82 -0.80 -12.18 11.25
C GLY A 82 -1.46 -11.89 9.90
N GLY A 83 -2.66 -12.47 9.70
CA GLY A 83 -3.45 -12.21 8.50
C GLY A 83 -3.81 -10.73 8.32
N GLY A 84 -4.04 -10.01 9.43
CA GLY A 84 -4.31 -8.57 9.42
C GLY A 84 -3.14 -7.75 8.91
N ASP A 85 -1.96 -7.94 9.49
CA ASP A 85 -0.72 -7.22 9.12
C ASP A 85 -0.31 -7.50 7.68
N SER A 86 -0.40 -8.77 7.27
CA SER A 86 -0.06 -9.19 5.90
C SER A 86 -0.96 -8.56 4.84
N LYS A 87 -2.25 -8.33 5.13
CA LYS A 87 -3.16 -7.61 4.22
C LYS A 87 -2.91 -6.10 4.23
N MET A 88 -2.48 -5.54 5.37
CA MET A 88 -2.23 -4.11 5.51
C MET A 88 -1.08 -3.65 4.61
N ILE A 89 0.01 -4.41 4.55
CA ILE A 89 1.13 -4.15 3.61
C ILE A 89 0.68 -4.20 2.14
N MET A 90 -0.30 -5.03 1.77
CA MET A 90 -0.86 -5.04 0.41
C MET A 90 -1.54 -3.71 0.08
N GLY A 91 -2.32 -3.18 1.02
CA GLY A 91 -2.99 -1.88 0.90
C GLY A 91 -2.00 -0.71 0.84
N LEU A 92 -0.97 -0.73 1.69
CA LEU A 92 0.11 0.24 1.63
C LEU A 92 0.86 0.18 0.30
N GLY A 93 1.10 -1.02 -0.22
CA GLY A 93 1.69 -1.24 -1.54
C GLY A 93 0.89 -0.64 -2.67
N ALA A 94 -0.43 -0.81 -2.66
CA ALA A 94 -1.34 -0.21 -3.63
C ALA A 94 -1.35 1.33 -3.56
N LEU A 95 -1.26 1.89 -2.35
CA LEU A 95 -1.39 3.33 -2.11
C LEU A 95 -0.08 4.11 -2.28
N ILE A 96 1.08 3.49 -2.03
CA ILE A 96 2.40 4.09 -2.27
C ILE A 96 2.80 3.88 -3.73
N GLY A 97 2.50 2.70 -4.29
CA GLY A 97 2.96 2.28 -5.61
C GLY A 97 4.46 1.95 -5.63
N LEU A 98 4.88 1.20 -6.64
CA LEU A 98 6.28 0.79 -6.80
C LEU A 98 6.87 1.41 -8.05
N GLU A 99 7.93 2.20 -7.86
CA GLU A 99 8.71 2.77 -8.97
C GLU A 99 9.83 1.81 -9.38
N LEU A 100 9.69 1.19 -10.55
CA LEU A 100 10.74 0.37 -11.15
C LEU A 100 11.77 1.25 -11.85
N ASN A 101 12.55 2.01 -11.09
CA ASN A 101 13.71 2.73 -11.62
C ASN A 101 15.00 2.07 -11.13
N ILE A 102 15.69 1.36 -12.02
CA ILE A 102 16.91 0.60 -11.74
C ILE A 102 18.01 1.49 -11.13
N ASN A 103 18.04 2.78 -11.51
CA ASN A 103 19.00 3.73 -10.98
C ASN A 103 18.74 4.10 -9.50
N ASN A 104 17.49 4.07 -9.06
CA ASN A 104 17.14 4.36 -7.66
C ASN A 104 17.46 3.17 -6.74
N PHE A 105 17.51 1.95 -7.27
CA PHE A 105 17.84 0.75 -6.49
C PHE A 105 19.31 0.78 -6.00
N ILE A 106 20.22 1.32 -6.80
CA ILE A 106 21.65 1.40 -6.47
C ILE A 106 21.95 2.52 -5.47
N LEU A 107 21.18 3.62 -5.50
CA LEU A 107 21.37 4.78 -4.62
C LEU A 107 20.61 4.68 -3.30
N GLY A 108 19.76 3.66 -3.13
CA GLY A 108 18.97 3.40 -1.92
C GLY A 108 19.68 2.55 -0.86
N PHE A 109 20.93 2.15 -1.11
CA PHE A 109 21.85 1.49 -0.18
C PHE A 109 23.08 2.37 0.03
#